data_AF-A0A1C3RJM1-F1
#
_entry.id   AF-A0A1C3RJM1-F1
#
_cell.length_a   1.000
_cell.length_b   1.000
_cell.length_c   1.000
_cell.angle_alpha   90.00
_cell.angle_beta   90.00
_cell.angle_gamma   90.00
#
_symmetry.space_group_name_H-M   'P 1'
#
loop_
_entity.id
_entity.type
_entity.pdbx_description
1 polymer ?
#
loop_
_entity_poly.entity_id
_entity_poly.type
_entity_poly.pdbx_seq_one_letter_code
_entity_poly.pdbx_strand_id
1 'polypeptide(L)'
;MGLISSSFGQWQGVDGGEQAISLDKGSYRYVRLEFDGDILVGAQVVGGTNHVGVLRGLIQSRVKLGSWKEALMKDPTRFMEAYLASIA
;
A
#
# COMPACT_ATOMS: atom_id res chain seq x y z
N MET A 1 -4.83 -22.46 -11.53
CA MET A 1 -4.63 -22.00 -10.13
C MET A 1 -5.10 -20.57 -10.03
N GLY A 2 -5.74 -20.18 -8.92
CA GLY A 2 -6.36 -18.86 -8.74
C GLY A 2 -5.39 -17.76 -8.33
N LEU A 3 -5.91 -16.54 -8.16
CA LEU A 3 -5.14 -15.39 -7.67
C LEU A 3 -5.12 -15.37 -6.14
N ILE A 4 -3.98 -14.98 -5.56
CA ILE A 4 -3.86 -14.72 -4.12
C ILE A 4 -4.22 -13.26 -3.85
N SER A 5 -5.08 -13.03 -2.85
CA SER A 5 -5.40 -11.71 -2.32
C SER A 5 -4.89 -11.61 -0.89
N SER A 6 -4.22 -10.50 -0.55
CA SER A 6 -3.73 -10.18 0.79
C SER A 6 -4.27 -8.83 1.23
N SER A 7 -4.88 -8.76 2.41
CA SER A 7 -5.40 -7.52 3.00
C SER A 7 -4.74 -7.28 4.37
N PHE A 8 -4.42 -6.03 4.67
CA PHE A 8 -3.73 -5.62 5.90
C PHE A 8 -4.36 -4.36 6.50
N GLY A 9 -4.39 -4.28 7.84
CA GLY A 9 -4.82 -3.09 8.57
C GLY A 9 -6.27 -2.69 8.27
N GLN A 10 -6.53 -1.38 8.19
CA GLN A 10 -7.80 -0.80 7.79
C GLN A 10 -7.94 -0.85 6.26
N TRP A 11 -7.89 -2.05 5.69
CA TRP A 11 -7.91 -2.27 4.24
C TRP A 11 -9.20 -1.81 3.55
N GLN A 12 -10.26 -1.54 4.31
CA GLN A 12 -11.51 -0.94 3.85
C GLN A 12 -11.46 0.60 3.79
N GLY A 13 -10.39 1.22 4.28
CA GLY A 13 -10.27 2.66 4.45
C GLY A 13 -10.78 3.15 5.80
N VAL A 14 -10.63 4.45 6.04
CA VAL A 14 -11.12 5.17 7.23
C VAL A 14 -11.89 6.41 6.79
N ASP A 15 -12.73 6.95 7.67
CA ASP A 15 -13.46 8.19 7.39
C ASP A 15 -12.49 9.36 7.19
N GLY A 16 -12.71 10.17 6.15
CA GLY A 16 -11.79 11.23 5.74
C GLY A 16 -10.44 10.76 5.18
N GLY A 17 -10.23 9.45 5.04
CA GLY A 17 -9.00 8.87 4.50
C GLY A 17 -8.86 9.04 2.99
N GLU A 18 -7.63 8.83 2.52
CA GLU A 18 -7.30 8.86 1.09
C GLU A 18 -6.89 7.46 0.61
N GLN A 19 -7.12 7.18 -0.67
CA GLN A 19 -6.76 5.90 -1.27
C GLN A 19 -5.95 6.07 -2.56
N ALA A 20 -5.00 5.15 -2.77
CA ALA A 20 -4.27 5.01 -4.03
C ALA A 20 -4.49 3.62 -4.61
N ILE A 21 -4.85 3.54 -5.89
CA ILE A 21 -5.17 2.27 -6.55
C ILE A 21 -4.36 2.12 -7.84
N SER A 22 -3.75 0.94 -8.00
CA SER A 22 -3.17 0.48 -9.26
C SER A 22 -3.83 -0.83 -9.68
N LEU A 23 -4.25 -0.90 -10.93
CA LEU A 23 -4.88 -2.06 -11.55
C LEU A 23 -4.20 -2.37 -12.88
N ASP A 24 -3.52 -3.51 -12.94
CA ASP A 24 -2.98 -4.09 -14.17
C ASP A 24 -3.82 -5.33 -14.51
N LYS A 25 -4.81 -5.12 -15.38
CA LYS A 25 -5.72 -6.19 -15.84
C LYS A 25 -4.99 -7.25 -16.68
N GLY A 26 -3.92 -6.87 -17.39
CA GLY A 26 -3.18 -7.78 -18.26
C GLY A 26 -2.41 -8.82 -17.46
N SER A 27 -1.86 -8.42 -16.32
CA SER A 27 -1.13 -9.31 -15.40
C SER A 27 -1.96 -9.76 -14.19
N TYR A 28 -3.26 -9.45 -14.15
CA TYR A 28 -4.15 -9.72 -13.02
C TYR A 28 -3.64 -9.18 -11.67
N ARG A 29 -3.00 -8.01 -11.68
CA ARG A 29 -2.44 -7.38 -10.48
C ARG A 29 -3.30 -6.21 -10.02
N TYR A 30 -3.45 -6.10 -8.70
CA TYR A 30 -4.17 -5.02 -8.04
C TYR A 30 -3.43 -4.62 -6.77
N VAL A 31 -3.29 -3.32 -6.54
CA VAL A 31 -2.78 -2.74 -5.30
C VAL A 31 -3.71 -1.60 -4.90
N ARG A 32 -4.19 -1.62 -3.65
CA ARG A 32 -4.88 -0.51 -3.00
C ARG A 32 -4.17 -0.17 -1.70
N LEU A 33 -3.87 1.09 -1.49
CA LEU A 33 -3.27 1.64 -0.28
C LEU A 33 -4.24 2.63 0.35
N GLU A 34 -4.43 2.52 1.68
CA GLU A 34 -5.31 3.38 2.47
C GLU A 34 -4.50 4.25 3.41
N PHE A 35 -4.74 5.55 3.36
CA PHE A 35 -4.03 6.56 4.13
C PHE A 35 -4.97 7.25 5.12
N ASP A 36 -4.44 7.52 6.31
CA ASP A 36 -5.04 8.43 7.29
C ASP A 36 -4.05 9.58 7.48
N GLY A 37 -4.36 10.75 6.92
CA GLY A 37 -3.40 11.85 6.86
C GLY A 37 -2.11 11.42 6.15
N ASP A 38 -0.97 11.48 6.84
CA ASP A 38 0.36 11.20 6.28
C ASP A 38 0.90 9.79 6.55
N ILE A 39 0.05 8.88 7.04
CA ILE A 39 0.44 7.51 7.39
C ILE A 39 -0.36 6.48 6.58
N LEU A 40 0.28 5.35 6.27
CA LEU A 40 -0.40 4.19 5.68
C LEU A 40 -1.11 3.40 6.78
N VAL A 41 -2.42 3.17 6.66
CA VAL A 41 -3.24 2.46 7.66
C VAL A 41 -3.81 1.14 7.16
N GLY A 42 -3.85 0.92 5.84
CA GLY A 42 -4.37 -0.30 5.25
C GLY A 42 -3.83 -0.55 3.85
N ALA A 43 -3.92 -1.80 3.41
CA ALA A 43 -3.59 -2.16 2.04
C ALA A 43 -4.32 -3.44 1.59
N GLN A 44 -4.55 -3.56 0.28
CA GLN A 44 -4.99 -4.79 -0.38
C GLN A 44 -4.16 -5.04 -1.64
N VAL A 45 -3.70 -6.27 -1.83
CA VAL A 45 -2.89 -6.67 -2.98
C VAL A 45 -3.41 -7.98 -3.57
N VAL A 46 -3.57 -8.03 -4.89
CA VAL A 46 -3.95 -9.24 -5.65
C VAL A 46 -2.94 -9.51 -6.76
N GLY A 47 -2.64 -10.78 -7.01
CA GLY A 47 -1.88 -11.21 -8.19
C GLY A 47 -0.37 -10.90 -8.17
N GLY A 48 0.15 -10.37 -7.06
CA GLY A 48 1.58 -10.17 -6.84
C GLY A 48 1.90 -10.20 -5.34
N THR A 49 2.65 -11.18 -4.88
CA THR A 49 2.89 -11.43 -3.44
C THR A 49 4.29 -11.07 -2.97
N ASN A 50 5.18 -10.66 -3.88
CA ASN A 50 6.54 -10.34 -3.50
C ASN A 50 6.54 -9.09 -2.61
N HIS A 51 7.20 -9.18 -1.45
CA HIS A 51 7.38 -8.10 -0.48
C HIS A 51 6.11 -7.60 0.22
N VAL A 52 4.97 -8.31 0.19
CA VAL A 52 3.74 -7.86 0.90
C VAL A 52 3.93 -7.72 2.42
N GLY A 53 4.93 -8.40 3.02
CA GLY A 53 5.30 -8.21 4.43
C GLY A 53 5.74 -6.78 4.77
N VAL A 54 6.23 -6.03 3.78
CA VAL A 54 6.64 -4.62 3.92
C VAL A 54 5.46 -3.71 4.21
N LEU A 55 4.30 -3.97 3.60
CA LEU A 55 3.07 -3.23 3.87
C LEU A 55 2.68 -3.34 5.35
N ARG A 56 2.83 -4.53 5.94
CA ARG A 56 2.61 -4.71 7.39
C ARG A 56 3.57 -3.84 8.20
N GLY A 57 4.85 -3.78 7.81
CA GLY A 57 5.84 -2.94 8.46
C GLY A 57 5.45 -1.46 8.47
N LEU A 58 5.14 -0.91 7.29
CA LEU A 58 4.67 0.48 7.14
C LEU A 58 3.40 0.78 7.96
N ILE A 59 2.42 -0.13 7.92
CA ILE A 59 1.14 0.05 8.63
C ILE A 59 1.35 0.00 10.15
N GLN A 60 2.18 -0.92 10.64
CA GLN A 60 2.43 -1.07 12.08
C GLN A 60 3.30 0.06 12.64
N SER A 61 4.30 0.51 11.89
CA SER A 61 5.20 1.57 12.33
C SER A 61 4.55 2.96 12.30
N ARG A 62 3.49 3.14 11.51
CA ARG A 62 2.79 4.44 11.33
C ARG A 62 3.77 5.57 11.00
N VAL A 63 4.77 5.27 10.16
CA VAL A 63 5.74 6.26 9.72
C VAL A 63 5.06 7.35 8.90
N LYS A 64 5.46 8.61 9.16
CA LYS A 64 5.06 9.75 8.33
C LYS A 64 5.74 9.65 6.99
N LEU A 65 4.97 9.53 5.92
CA LEU A 65 5.49 9.26 4.58
C LEU A 65 6.05 10.52 3.91
N GLY A 66 5.59 11.72 4.30
CA GLY A 66 6.01 12.97 3.69
C GLY A 66 5.86 12.94 2.16
N SER A 67 6.93 13.25 1.43
CA SER A 67 6.92 13.24 -0.03
C SER A 67 6.60 11.86 -0.64
N TRP A 68 6.81 10.77 0.10
CA TRP A 68 6.43 9.44 -0.35
C TRP A 68 4.92 9.23 -0.40
N LYS A 69 4.12 9.95 0.38
CA LYS A 69 2.66 9.88 0.25
C LYS A 69 2.23 10.28 -1.15
N GLU A 70 2.71 11.43 -1.64
CA GLU A 70 2.39 11.90 -2.99
C GLU A 70 2.90 10.95 -4.08
N ALA A 71 4.09 10.36 -3.88
CA ALA A 71 4.63 9.37 -4.80
C ALA A 71 3.75 8.11 -4.86
N LEU A 72 3.26 7.63 -3.72
CA LEU A 72 2.38 6.46 -3.64
C LEU A 72 0.96 6.75 -4.14
N MET A 73 0.46 7.97 -3.94
CA MET A 73 -0.81 8.40 -4.53
C MET A 73 -0.78 8.38 -6.06
N LYS A 74 0.38 8.62 -6.67
CA LYS A 74 0.60 8.51 -8.12
C LYS A 74 0.83 7.08 -8.57
N ASP A 75 1.62 6.33 -7.80
CA ASP A 75 1.94 4.93 -8.09
C ASP A 75 2.04 4.10 -6.80
N PRO A 76 0.97 3.39 -6.41
CA PRO A 76 0.96 2.61 -5.18
C PRO A 76 1.83 1.36 -5.25
N THR A 77 2.36 0.98 -6.43
CA THR A 77 3.27 -0.17 -6.54
C THR A 77 4.66 0.11 -5.96
N ARG A 78 4.97 1.38 -5.68
CA ARG A 78 6.25 1.84 -5.12
C ARG A 78 6.36 1.72 -3.60
N PHE A 79 5.46 0.97 -2.95
CA PHE A 79 5.43 0.81 -1.49
C PHE A 79 6.74 0.27 -0.90
N MET A 80 7.50 -0.54 -1.67
CA MET A 80 8.81 -1.03 -1.24
C MET A 80 9.84 0.10 -1.14
N GLU A 81 9.87 1.02 -2.10
CA GLU A 81 10.76 2.17 -2.08
C GLU A 81 10.43 3.10 -0.90
N ALA A 82 9.15 3.36 -0.67
CA ALA A 82 8.69 4.15 0.47
C ALA A 82 9.11 3.54 1.82
N TYR A 83 9.05 2.21 1.93
CA TYR A 83 9.55 1.51 3.12
C TYR A 83 11.05 1.65 3.30
N LEU A 84 11.84 1.44 2.24
CA LEU A 84 13.29 1.60 2.32
C LEU A 84 13.70 3.02 2.72
N ALA A 85 12.97 4.03 2.25
CA ALA A 85 13.20 5.42 2.67
C ALA A 85 12.78 5.71 4.11
N SER A 86 11.90 4.90 4.71
CA SER A 86 11.46 5.07 6.11
C SER A 86 12.41 4.47 7.14
N ILE A 87 13.34 3.62 6.69
CA ILE A 87 14.34 2.95 7.54
C ILE A 87 15.77 3.53 7.39
N ALA A 88 15.94 4.52 6.50
CA ALA A 88 17.20 5.22 6.23
C ALA A 88 17.27 6.52 7.04
#